data_AF-I6U2R8-F1
#
_entry.id   AF-I6U2R8-F1
#
_cell.length_a   1.000
_cell.length_b   1.000
_cell.length_c   1.000
_cell.angle_alpha   90.00
_cell.angle_beta   90.00
_cell.angle_gamma   90.00
#
_symmetry.space_group_name_H-M   'P 1'
#
loop_
_entity.id
_entity.type
_entity.pdbx_description
1 polymer ?
#
loop_
_entity_poly.entity_id
_entity_poly.type
_entity_poly.pdbx_seq_one_letter_code
_entity_poly.pdbx_strand_id
1 'polypeptide(L)'
;MNHSLSSSQPSAMPKSLLGRFLKFLRHPQYTVNVATEHQGIIDVLRLYALTLLIVLPLGILSARIATNLQSTNAIEDLARTVPIWEIIMLAVVLAPLWEEAAFRLPLRYTPINLAIPFSLGMMLVFLSLIDHQVLPAEAALPLLVGIIVLGMLLRFWLKQRNAKTIHTIYEKWIGWLFYGLALAFGLIHIGNFTSLSGQAWLLTPILVLPQTVIGVFLGFIRLRYGFWWAVFTHGFHNACAITPLLLMRLGSENLLQGLSGDGKANSLTGTDYVLVLLMIVFLLGGLLLCLITVWRLIAEWRTEQQQAQLNP
;
A
#
# COMPACT_ATOMS: atom_id res chain seq x y z
N MET A 1 -16.81 47.47 18.37
CA MET A 1 -15.53 46.90 17.90
C MET A 1 -15.84 45.64 17.11
N ASN A 2 -15.91 45.77 15.79
CA ASN A 2 -16.20 44.66 14.88
C ASN A 2 -14.90 43.87 14.65
N HIS A 3 -14.82 42.66 15.18
CA HIS A 3 -13.79 41.70 14.77
C HIS A 3 -14.14 41.19 13.37
N SER A 4 -13.50 41.75 12.35
CA SER A 4 -13.45 41.17 11.02
C SER A 4 -12.69 39.84 11.10
N LEU A 5 -13.42 38.74 10.95
CA LEU A 5 -12.84 37.44 10.65
C LEU A 5 -12.09 37.57 9.32
N SER A 6 -10.77 37.55 9.40
CA SER A 6 -9.88 37.43 8.25
C SER A 6 -10.24 36.16 7.48
N SER A 7 -11.00 36.31 6.39
CA SER A 7 -11.17 35.27 5.39
C SER A 7 -9.86 35.16 4.63
N SER A 8 -8.96 34.29 5.09
CA SER A 8 -7.84 33.85 4.25
C SER A 8 -8.40 33.34 2.92
N GLN A 9 -8.04 34.00 1.82
CA GLN A 9 -8.43 33.53 0.50
C GLN A 9 -7.93 32.10 0.31
N PRO A 10 -8.73 31.19 -0.28
CA PRO A 10 -8.26 29.85 -0.56
C PRO A 10 -7.07 29.93 -1.51
N SER A 11 -5.89 29.51 -1.05
CA SER A 11 -4.70 29.39 -1.89
C SER A 11 -5.05 28.67 -3.18
N ALA A 12 -4.69 29.27 -4.32
CA ALA A 12 -4.95 28.71 -5.64
C ALA A 12 -4.61 27.22 -5.67
N MET A 13 -5.49 26.40 -6.27
CA MET A 13 -5.25 24.96 -6.36
C MET A 13 -3.98 24.69 -7.18
N PRO A 14 -3.03 23.90 -6.68
CA PRO A 14 -1.86 23.53 -7.45
C PRO A 14 -2.28 22.87 -8.77
N LYS A 15 -1.71 23.35 -9.86
CA LYS A 15 -1.78 22.80 -11.20
C LYS A 15 -0.85 21.60 -11.38
N SER A 16 0.31 21.58 -10.71
CA SER A 16 1.26 20.46 -10.78
C SER A 16 0.79 19.26 -9.96
N LEU A 17 1.03 18.03 -10.46
CA LEU A 17 0.65 16.80 -9.78
C LEU A 17 1.33 16.67 -8.40
N LEU A 18 2.63 16.95 -8.33
CA LEU A 18 3.37 16.93 -7.07
C LEU A 18 2.88 18.02 -6.10
N GLY A 19 2.55 19.22 -6.60
CA GLY A 19 1.95 20.27 -5.79
C GLY A 19 0.61 19.85 -5.20
N ARG A 20 -0.26 19.20 -6.00
CA ARG A 20 -1.54 18.64 -5.53
C ARG A 20 -1.32 17.57 -4.46
N PHE A 21 -0.37 16.67 -4.68
CA PHE A 21 -0.02 15.61 -3.73
C PHE A 21 0.50 16.19 -2.41
N LEU A 22 1.50 17.08 -2.45
CA LEU A 22 2.07 17.70 -1.25
C LEU A 22 1.07 18.56 -0.48
N LYS A 23 0.21 19.33 -1.19
CA LYS A 23 -0.88 20.09 -0.55
C LYS A 23 -1.85 19.15 0.16
N PHE A 24 -2.21 18.03 -0.48
CA PHE A 24 -3.07 17.03 0.13
C PHE A 24 -2.44 16.38 1.37
N LEU A 25 -1.15 16.04 1.34
CA LEU A 25 -0.51 15.47 2.53
C LEU A 25 -0.56 16.44 3.73
N ARG A 26 -0.38 17.74 3.50
CA ARG A 26 -0.50 18.74 4.58
C ARG A 26 -1.95 18.91 5.04
N HIS A 27 -2.89 18.90 4.11
CA HIS A 27 -4.31 19.10 4.38
C HIS A 27 -5.14 18.10 3.58
N PRO A 28 -5.34 16.87 4.10
CA PRO A 28 -6.17 15.88 3.44
C PRO A 28 -7.59 16.39 3.27
N GLN A 29 -8.15 16.21 2.07
CA GLN A 29 -9.50 16.69 1.74
C GLN A 29 -10.44 15.51 1.45
N TYR A 30 -11.63 15.60 2.01
CA TYR A 30 -12.71 14.65 1.75
C TYR A 30 -13.64 15.20 0.68
N THR A 31 -13.87 14.42 -0.38
CA THR A 31 -14.91 14.71 -1.37
C THR A 31 -15.87 13.52 -1.46
N VAL A 32 -17.17 13.82 -1.48
CA VAL A 32 -18.23 12.80 -1.60
C VAL A 32 -18.08 12.05 -2.92
N ASN A 33 -17.92 12.80 -4.02
CA ASN A 33 -17.73 12.24 -5.35
C ASN A 33 -16.28 12.41 -5.81
N VAL A 34 -15.79 11.42 -6.57
CA VAL A 34 -14.54 11.54 -7.34
C VAL A 34 -14.90 12.12 -8.70
N ALA A 35 -14.19 13.16 -9.12
CA ALA A 35 -14.27 13.61 -10.49
C ALA A 35 -13.65 12.55 -11.41
N THR A 36 -14.32 12.20 -12.50
CA THR A 36 -13.75 11.35 -13.55
C THR A 36 -12.68 12.14 -14.28
N GLU A 37 -11.43 12.06 -13.83
CA GLU A 37 -10.30 12.75 -14.48
C GLU A 37 -9.78 11.93 -15.67
N HIS A 38 -9.82 12.52 -16.87
CA HIS A 38 -9.38 11.87 -18.13
C HIS A 38 -7.87 11.53 -18.17
N GLN A 39 -7.05 12.06 -17.26
CA GLN A 39 -5.60 11.81 -17.19
C GLN A 39 -5.19 10.89 -16.02
N GLY A 40 -6.14 10.19 -15.38
CA GLY A 40 -5.89 9.41 -14.17
C GLY A 40 -4.74 8.40 -14.26
N ILE A 41 -4.58 7.71 -15.40
CA ILE A 41 -3.51 6.70 -15.55
C ILE A 41 -2.11 7.32 -15.54
N ILE A 42 -1.92 8.46 -16.21
CA ILE A 42 -0.61 9.12 -16.30
C ILE A 42 -0.23 9.64 -14.91
N ASP A 43 -1.16 10.28 -14.21
CA ASP A 43 -0.92 10.78 -12.86
C ASP A 43 -0.57 9.63 -11.90
N VAL A 44 -1.33 8.53 -11.94
CA VAL A 44 -1.08 7.34 -11.11
C VAL A 44 0.29 6.73 -11.40
N LEU A 45 0.70 6.58 -12.66
CA LEU A 45 2.02 6.04 -13.01
C LEU A 45 3.16 6.96 -12.57
N ARG A 46 2.99 8.29 -12.68
CA ARG A 46 3.99 9.27 -12.21
C ARG A 46 4.11 9.26 -10.68
N LEU A 47 2.99 9.15 -9.97
CA LEU A 47 2.99 8.98 -8.51
C LEU A 47 3.59 7.64 -8.09
N TYR A 48 3.36 6.58 -8.85
CA TYR A 48 3.96 5.28 -8.59
C TYR A 48 5.49 5.31 -8.77
N ALA A 49 5.99 5.99 -9.81
CA ALA A 49 7.44 6.21 -9.98
C ALA A 49 8.04 6.94 -8.77
N LEU A 50 7.37 7.97 -8.25
CA LEU A 50 7.78 8.65 -7.02
C LEU A 50 7.73 7.71 -5.80
N THR A 51 6.68 6.90 -5.69
CA THR A 51 6.53 5.90 -4.63
C THR A 51 7.71 4.94 -4.63
N LEU A 52 8.07 4.37 -5.79
CA LEU A 52 9.19 3.45 -5.93
C LEU A 52 10.52 4.09 -5.51
N LEU A 53 10.82 5.32 -5.94
CA LEU A 53 12.07 5.98 -5.55
C LEU A 53 12.18 6.22 -4.03
N ILE A 54 11.06 6.41 -3.33
CA ILE A 54 11.04 6.58 -1.87
C ILE A 54 11.10 5.23 -1.17
N VAL A 55 10.33 4.25 -1.65
CA VAL A 55 10.15 2.96 -0.99
C VAL A 55 11.36 2.06 -1.16
N LEU A 56 12.06 2.09 -2.31
CA LEU A 56 13.25 1.26 -2.55
C LEU A 56 14.34 1.41 -1.47
N PRO A 57 14.85 2.62 -1.15
CA PRO A 57 15.85 2.78 -0.10
C PRO A 57 15.32 2.39 1.28
N LEU A 58 14.04 2.65 1.57
CA LEU A 58 13.41 2.23 2.82
C LEU A 58 13.29 0.70 2.94
N GLY A 59 12.97 0.02 1.83
CA GLY A 59 12.91 -1.43 1.74
C GLY A 59 14.28 -2.07 1.96
N ILE A 60 15.33 -1.50 1.36
CA ILE A 60 16.72 -1.91 1.61
C ILE A 60 17.08 -1.73 3.08
N LEU A 61 16.76 -0.58 3.67
CA LEU A 61 17.00 -0.33 5.09
C LEU A 61 16.26 -1.33 5.98
N SER A 62 14.97 -1.57 5.71
CA SER A 62 14.15 -2.56 6.44
C SER A 62 14.75 -3.96 6.35
N ALA A 63 15.15 -4.41 5.15
CA ALA A 63 15.79 -5.71 4.95
C ALA A 63 17.13 -5.83 5.70
N ARG A 64 17.94 -4.77 5.72
CA ARG A 64 19.21 -4.74 6.49
C ARG A 64 18.96 -4.86 7.99
N ILE A 65 17.99 -4.11 8.51
CA ILE A 65 17.60 -4.19 9.93
C ILE A 65 17.11 -5.60 10.26
N ALA A 66 16.21 -6.16 9.44
CA ALA A 66 15.68 -7.51 9.63
C ALA A 66 16.78 -8.58 9.66
N THR A 67 17.76 -8.48 8.75
CA THR A 67 18.93 -9.39 8.72
C THR A 67 19.75 -9.28 10.00
N ASN A 68 20.02 -8.06 10.49
CA ASN A 68 20.76 -7.85 11.74
C ASN A 68 20.00 -8.36 12.97
N LEU A 69 18.67 -8.39 12.90
CA LEU A 69 17.78 -8.94 13.93
C LEU A 69 17.60 -10.46 13.81
N GLN A 70 18.24 -11.12 12.83
CA GLN A 70 18.09 -12.55 12.54
C GLN A 70 16.62 -12.94 12.29
N SER A 71 15.84 -12.01 11.75
CA SER A 71 14.45 -12.26 11.37
C SER A 71 14.41 -13.06 10.07
N THR A 72 13.50 -14.03 10.03
CA THR A 72 13.17 -14.80 8.83
C THR A 72 12.07 -14.09 8.02
N ASN A 73 12.02 -14.35 6.72
CA ASN A 73 11.10 -13.69 5.79
C ASN A 73 10.01 -14.66 5.33
N ALA A 74 8.77 -14.45 5.81
CA ALA A 74 7.64 -15.32 5.47
C ALA A 74 7.33 -15.36 3.97
N ILE A 75 7.62 -14.29 3.23
CA ILE A 75 7.44 -14.25 1.77
C ILE A 75 8.48 -15.13 1.07
N GLU A 76 9.70 -15.20 1.60
CA GLU A 76 10.73 -16.08 1.07
C GLU A 76 10.38 -17.55 1.32
N ASP A 77 9.89 -17.89 2.50
CA ASP A 77 9.44 -19.24 2.83
C ASP A 77 8.25 -19.66 1.95
N LEU A 78 7.28 -18.76 1.75
CA LEU A 78 6.15 -18.97 0.84
C LEU A 78 6.63 -19.17 -0.60
N ALA A 79 7.61 -18.38 -1.04
CA ALA A 79 8.18 -18.46 -2.38
C ALA A 79 8.81 -19.80 -2.71
N ARG A 80 9.38 -20.48 -1.70
CA ARG A 80 10.01 -21.80 -1.82
C ARG A 80 9.01 -22.95 -1.80
N THR A 81 7.88 -22.78 -1.11
CA THR A 81 6.95 -23.88 -0.80
C THR A 81 5.71 -23.91 -1.69
N VAL A 82 5.22 -22.74 -2.12
CA VAL A 82 3.93 -22.61 -2.83
C VAL A 82 4.15 -22.50 -4.33
N PRO A 83 3.31 -23.11 -5.20
CA PRO A 83 3.39 -22.95 -6.65
C PRO A 83 3.38 -21.49 -7.13
N ILE A 84 4.10 -21.20 -8.20
CA ILE A 84 4.32 -19.82 -8.65
C ILE A 84 3.03 -19.09 -9.06
N TRP A 85 2.09 -19.81 -9.67
CA TRP A 85 0.81 -19.24 -10.09
C TRP A 85 -0.06 -18.88 -8.86
N GLU A 86 0.03 -19.64 -7.77
CA GLU A 86 -0.65 -19.34 -6.51
C GLU A 86 -0.08 -18.08 -5.88
N ILE A 87 1.25 -17.91 -5.89
CA ILE A 87 1.89 -16.68 -5.42
C ILE A 87 1.43 -15.47 -6.24
N ILE A 88 1.36 -15.59 -7.57
CA ILE A 88 0.87 -14.51 -8.44
C ILE A 88 -0.59 -14.19 -8.09
N MET A 89 -1.46 -15.20 -8.02
CA MET A 89 -2.87 -14.98 -7.69
C MET A 89 -3.06 -14.37 -6.30
N LEU A 90 -2.32 -14.86 -5.30
CA LEU A 90 -2.40 -14.35 -3.94
C LEU A 90 -1.84 -12.94 -3.85
N ALA A 91 -0.59 -12.72 -4.24
CA ALA A 91 0.12 -11.46 -4.02
C ALA A 91 -0.31 -10.34 -4.98
N VAL A 92 -0.64 -10.64 -6.24
CA VAL A 92 -0.96 -9.62 -7.26
C VAL A 92 -2.46 -9.33 -7.33
N VAL A 93 -3.32 -10.28 -6.96
CA VAL A 93 -4.77 -10.15 -7.11
C VAL A 93 -5.49 -10.17 -5.76
N LEU A 94 -5.43 -11.28 -5.02
CA LEU A 94 -6.27 -11.48 -3.84
C LEU A 94 -5.86 -10.58 -2.67
N ALA A 95 -4.57 -10.45 -2.37
CA ALA A 95 -4.06 -9.60 -1.30
C ALA A 95 -4.38 -8.12 -1.56
N PRO A 96 -4.09 -7.53 -2.74
CA PRO A 96 -4.51 -6.16 -3.05
C PRO A 96 -6.04 -5.96 -2.94
N LEU A 97 -6.86 -6.89 -3.43
CA LEU A 97 -8.32 -6.78 -3.29
C LEU A 97 -8.75 -6.73 -1.82
N TRP A 98 -8.20 -7.62 -1.00
CA TRP A 98 -8.53 -7.73 0.41
C TRP A 98 -8.01 -6.52 1.20
N GLU A 99 -6.74 -6.13 0.99
CA GLU A 99 -6.09 -5.03 1.70
C GLU A 99 -6.71 -3.69 1.31
N GLU A 100 -6.93 -3.44 0.02
CA GLU A 100 -7.63 -2.21 -0.39
C GLU A 100 -9.06 -2.19 0.13
N ALA A 101 -9.76 -3.32 0.16
CA ALA A 101 -11.08 -3.41 0.76
C ALA A 101 -11.04 -3.04 2.25
N ALA A 102 -10.09 -3.57 3.02
CA ALA A 102 -9.96 -3.33 4.45
C ALA A 102 -9.55 -1.87 4.77
N PHE A 103 -8.56 -1.33 4.05
CA PHE A 103 -7.94 -0.06 4.43
C PHE A 103 -8.40 1.15 3.61
N ARG A 104 -8.93 0.97 2.39
CA ARG A 104 -9.25 2.09 1.47
C ARG A 104 -10.74 2.29 1.24
N LEU A 105 -11.57 1.29 1.46
CA LEU A 105 -13.02 1.53 1.54
C LEU A 105 -13.38 2.53 2.65
N PRO A 106 -12.88 2.42 3.91
CA PRO A 106 -13.31 3.31 4.99
C PRO A 106 -13.01 4.78 4.71
N LEU A 107 -12.02 5.10 3.88
CA LEU A 107 -11.66 6.48 3.52
C LEU A 107 -12.78 7.25 2.82
N ARG A 108 -13.79 6.56 2.26
CA ARG A 108 -14.97 7.21 1.70
C ARG A 108 -16.25 6.61 2.23
N TYR A 109 -17.03 7.42 2.95
CA TYR A 109 -18.31 6.97 3.48
C TYR A 109 -19.28 6.49 2.39
N THR A 110 -19.67 5.23 2.53
CA THR A 110 -20.96 4.66 2.16
C THR A 110 -21.26 3.59 3.22
N PRO A 111 -22.52 3.16 3.42
CA PRO A 111 -22.81 2.07 4.37
C PRO A 111 -22.00 0.79 4.11
N ILE A 112 -21.74 0.46 2.84
CA ILE A 112 -20.97 -0.74 2.48
C ILE A 112 -19.47 -0.54 2.69
N ASN A 113 -18.96 0.66 2.45
CA ASN A 113 -17.56 1.01 2.63
C ASN A 113 -17.12 1.05 4.10
N LEU A 114 -18.05 1.00 5.05
CA LEU A 114 -17.76 0.80 6.47
C LEU A 114 -18.04 -0.65 6.90
N ALA A 115 -19.12 -1.25 6.40
CA ALA A 115 -19.49 -2.62 6.76
C ALA A 115 -18.47 -3.67 6.30
N ILE A 116 -17.93 -3.55 5.08
CA ILE A 116 -16.93 -4.50 4.55
C ILE A 116 -15.65 -4.46 5.40
N PRO A 117 -14.96 -3.31 5.59
CA PRO A 117 -13.78 -3.23 6.45
C PRO A 117 -13.99 -3.72 7.86
N PHE A 118 -15.14 -3.39 8.46
CA PHE A 118 -15.51 -3.88 9.78
C PHE A 118 -15.55 -5.42 9.80
N SER A 119 -16.18 -6.02 8.79
CA SER A 119 -16.28 -7.48 8.68
C SER A 119 -14.92 -8.13 8.46
N LEU A 120 -14.08 -7.56 7.60
CA LEU A 120 -12.72 -8.04 7.34
C LEU A 120 -11.83 -7.92 8.60
N GLY A 121 -11.92 -6.80 9.32
CA GLY A 121 -11.20 -6.60 10.58
C GLY A 121 -11.62 -7.60 11.67
N MET A 122 -12.93 -7.82 11.84
CA MET A 122 -13.43 -8.85 12.76
C MET A 122 -12.95 -10.24 12.34
N MET A 123 -12.95 -10.56 11.05
CA MET A 123 -12.44 -11.82 10.52
C MET A 123 -10.97 -12.03 10.90
N LEU A 124 -10.11 -11.03 10.73
CA LEU A 124 -8.70 -11.12 11.15
C LEU A 124 -8.54 -11.39 12.64
N VAL A 125 -9.30 -10.68 13.48
CA VAL A 125 -9.25 -10.86 14.93
C VAL A 125 -9.64 -12.29 15.29
N PHE A 126 -10.73 -12.81 14.74
CA PHE A 126 -11.17 -14.17 15.05
C PHE A 126 -10.22 -15.24 14.50
N LEU A 127 -9.65 -15.05 13.30
CA LEU A 127 -8.62 -15.95 12.77
C LEU A 127 -7.39 -15.99 13.69
N SER A 128 -6.94 -14.83 14.19
CA SER A 128 -5.83 -14.75 15.14
C SER A 128 -6.15 -15.41 16.48
N LEU A 129 -7.38 -15.27 17.00
CA LEU A 129 -7.80 -15.94 18.24
C LEU A 129 -7.85 -17.48 18.09
N ILE A 130 -8.22 -17.98 16.91
CA ILE A 130 -8.20 -19.41 16.60
C ILE A 130 -6.75 -19.90 16.48
N ASP A 131 -5.90 -19.17 15.76
CA ASP A 131 -4.48 -19.50 15.57
C ASP A 131 -3.73 -19.57 16.92
N HIS A 132 -4.01 -18.64 17.83
CA HIS A 132 -3.49 -18.64 19.20
C HIS A 132 -4.25 -19.56 20.17
N GLN A 133 -5.14 -20.44 19.68
CA GLN A 133 -5.86 -21.45 20.46
C GLN A 133 -6.73 -20.89 21.59
N VAL A 134 -7.08 -19.60 21.52
CA VAL A 134 -8.04 -18.97 22.45
C VAL A 134 -9.46 -19.42 22.12
N LEU A 135 -9.74 -19.64 20.83
CA LEU A 135 -10.99 -20.18 20.33
C LEU A 135 -10.74 -21.53 19.62
N PRO A 136 -11.66 -22.49 19.74
CA PRO A 136 -11.55 -23.77 19.05
C PRO A 136 -11.76 -23.59 17.53
N ALA A 137 -11.10 -24.43 16.72
CA ALA A 137 -11.14 -24.32 15.25
C ALA A 137 -12.57 -24.51 14.68
N GLU A 138 -13.40 -25.30 15.35
CA GLU A 138 -14.80 -25.55 15.01
C GLU A 138 -15.66 -24.27 15.11
N ALA A 139 -15.20 -23.25 15.84
CA ALA A 139 -15.86 -21.96 15.91
C ALA A 139 -15.72 -21.13 14.62
N ALA A 140 -14.82 -21.48 13.71
CA ALA A 140 -14.53 -20.69 12.50
C ALA A 140 -15.79 -20.43 11.65
N LEU A 141 -16.58 -21.46 11.36
CA LEU A 141 -17.77 -21.33 10.51
C LEU A 141 -18.89 -20.52 11.20
N PRO A 142 -19.29 -20.81 12.46
CA PRO A 142 -20.23 -19.96 13.19
C PRO A 142 -19.80 -18.50 13.29
N LEU A 143 -18.52 -18.23 13.54
CA LEU A 143 -17.98 -16.87 13.60
C LEU A 143 -18.06 -16.18 12.25
N LEU A 144 -17.70 -16.85 11.15
CA LEU A 144 -17.83 -16.31 9.80
C LEU A 144 -19.28 -15.90 9.50
N VAL A 145 -20.25 -16.77 9.81
CA VAL A 145 -21.68 -16.46 9.64
C VAL A 145 -22.07 -15.27 10.51
N GLY A 146 -21.65 -15.24 11.77
CA GLY A 146 -21.89 -14.14 12.69
C GLY A 146 -21.34 -12.80 12.18
N ILE A 147 -20.12 -12.78 11.65
CA ILE A 147 -19.49 -11.59 11.06
C ILE A 147 -20.29 -11.09 9.86
N ILE A 148 -20.72 -11.99 8.96
CA ILE A 148 -21.53 -11.62 7.79
C ILE A 148 -22.85 -10.97 8.25
N VAL A 149 -23.53 -11.59 9.23
CA VAL A 149 -24.76 -11.05 9.80
C VAL A 149 -24.53 -9.68 10.43
N LEU A 150 -23.49 -9.52 11.27
CA LEU A 150 -23.14 -8.24 11.90
C LEU A 150 -22.80 -7.16 10.87
N GLY A 151 -22.07 -7.51 9.80
CA GLY A 151 -21.79 -6.60 8.69
C GLY A 151 -23.06 -6.16 7.96
N MET A 152 -24.00 -7.06 7.73
CA MET A 152 -25.31 -6.74 7.14
C MET A 152 -26.14 -5.82 8.06
N LEU A 153 -26.17 -6.11 9.36
CA LEU A 153 -26.85 -5.29 10.36
C LEU A 153 -26.24 -3.89 10.43
N LEU A 154 -24.91 -3.79 10.47
CA LEU A 154 -24.19 -2.51 10.45
C LEU A 154 -24.51 -1.70 9.19
N ARG A 155 -24.50 -2.34 8.01
CA ARG A 155 -24.89 -1.69 6.76
C ARG A 155 -26.31 -1.14 6.82
N PHE A 156 -27.27 -1.95 7.29
CA PHE A 156 -28.68 -1.54 7.38
C PHE A 156 -28.87 -0.39 8.38
N TRP A 157 -28.19 -0.46 9.53
CA TRP A 157 -28.19 0.59 10.54
C TRP A 157 -27.60 1.90 10.00
N LEU A 158 -26.45 1.85 9.31
CA LEU A 158 -25.82 3.03 8.69
C LEU A 158 -26.70 3.66 7.61
N LYS A 159 -27.44 2.84 6.84
CA LYS A 159 -28.36 3.34 5.81
C LYS A 159 -29.51 4.19 6.39
N GLN A 160 -29.90 3.94 7.64
CA GLN A 160 -30.95 4.71 8.33
C GLN A 160 -30.42 6.02 8.96
N ARG A 161 -29.09 6.22 8.99
CA ARG A 161 -28.49 7.44 9.56
C ARG A 161 -28.48 8.57 8.55
N ASN A 162 -28.47 9.81 9.07
CA ASN A 162 -28.34 11.00 8.25
C ASN A 162 -26.94 11.04 7.60
N ALA A 163 -26.88 10.79 6.29
CA ALA A 163 -25.64 10.78 5.54
C ALA A 163 -24.89 12.13 5.62
N LYS A 164 -25.61 13.25 5.65
CA LYS A 164 -25.01 14.59 5.74
C LYS A 164 -24.17 14.74 7.01
N THR A 165 -24.72 14.29 8.15
CA THR A 165 -23.99 14.31 9.44
C THR A 165 -22.71 13.49 9.37
N ILE A 166 -22.76 12.31 8.74
CA ILE A 166 -21.58 11.45 8.61
C ILE A 166 -20.54 12.08 7.68
N HIS A 167 -20.97 12.67 6.56
CA HIS A 167 -20.05 13.40 5.67
C HIS A 167 -19.36 14.55 6.41
N THR A 168 -20.04 15.30 7.27
CA THR A 168 -19.41 16.35 8.09
C THR A 168 -18.38 15.79 9.09
N ILE A 169 -18.62 14.61 9.66
CA ILE A 169 -17.61 13.93 10.50
C ILE A 169 -16.38 13.57 9.66
N TYR A 170 -16.59 13.02 8.47
CA TYR A 170 -15.51 12.71 7.54
C TYR A 170 -14.70 13.96 7.17
N GLU A 171 -15.35 15.06 6.79
CA GLU A 171 -14.68 16.33 6.47
C GLU A 171 -13.79 16.82 7.61
N LYS A 172 -14.25 16.67 8.87
CA LYS A 172 -13.49 17.08 10.06
C LYS A 172 -12.31 16.15 10.36
N TRP A 173 -12.47 14.84 10.18
CA TRP A 173 -11.54 13.83 10.68
C TRP A 173 -10.77 13.06 9.60
N ILE A 174 -10.96 13.41 8.32
CA ILE A 174 -10.36 12.68 7.19
C ILE A 174 -8.84 12.55 7.30
N GLY A 175 -8.14 13.57 7.82
CA GLY A 175 -6.69 13.50 8.01
C GLY A 175 -6.26 12.40 8.98
N TRP A 176 -6.92 12.30 10.14
CA TRP A 176 -6.66 11.25 11.12
C TRP A 176 -7.00 9.86 10.58
N LEU A 177 -8.13 9.74 9.89
CA LEU A 177 -8.54 8.48 9.26
C LEU A 177 -7.54 8.05 8.16
N PHE A 178 -7.11 8.99 7.32
CA PHE A 178 -6.13 8.77 6.26
C PHE A 178 -4.80 8.26 6.79
N TYR A 179 -4.19 8.98 7.74
CA TYR A 179 -2.89 8.59 8.30
C TYR A 179 -2.99 7.35 9.20
N GLY A 180 -4.07 7.22 9.97
CA GLY A 180 -4.31 6.05 10.81
C GLY A 180 -4.44 4.77 9.99
N LEU A 181 -5.16 4.80 8.86
CA LEU A 181 -5.30 3.64 7.97
C LEU A 181 -4.01 3.35 7.21
N ALA A 182 -3.23 4.36 6.80
CA ALA A 182 -1.93 4.15 6.19
C ALA A 182 -0.94 3.49 7.17
N LEU A 183 -0.94 3.92 8.44
CA LEU A 183 -0.13 3.30 9.49
C LEU A 183 -0.59 1.88 9.79
N ALA A 184 -1.90 1.65 9.95
CA ALA A 184 -2.44 0.30 10.18
C ALA A 184 -2.12 -0.65 9.02
N PHE A 185 -2.19 -0.15 7.78
CA PHE A 185 -1.76 -0.87 6.58
C PHE A 185 -0.27 -1.22 6.63
N GLY A 186 0.60 -0.34 7.13
CA GLY A 186 2.00 -0.71 7.39
C GLY A 186 2.11 -1.80 8.45
N LEU A 187 1.50 -1.58 9.62
CA LEU A 187 1.63 -2.44 10.79
C LEU A 187 1.21 -3.89 10.54
N ILE A 188 0.17 -4.16 9.74
CA ILE A 188 -0.23 -5.54 9.43
C ILE A 188 0.87 -6.33 8.69
N HIS A 189 1.78 -5.65 8.00
CA HIS A 189 2.92 -6.29 7.32
C HIS A 189 4.05 -6.70 8.28
N ILE A 190 3.91 -6.46 9.58
CA ILE A 190 4.84 -7.04 10.57
C ILE A 190 4.84 -8.57 10.49
N GLY A 191 3.75 -9.19 10.02
CA GLY A 191 3.67 -10.62 9.76
C GLY A 191 4.67 -11.15 8.72
N ASN A 192 5.31 -10.28 7.93
CA ASN A 192 6.38 -10.68 7.02
C ASN A 192 7.70 -10.99 7.75
N PHE A 193 7.86 -10.51 8.99
CA PHE A 193 9.05 -10.67 9.82
C PHE A 193 8.75 -11.68 10.92
N THR A 194 9.27 -12.90 10.75
CA THR A 194 9.13 -13.95 11.75
C THR A 194 10.36 -14.00 12.66
N SER A 195 10.22 -14.64 13.83
CA SER A 195 11.31 -14.83 14.80
C SER A 195 11.87 -13.55 15.44
N LEU A 196 11.07 -12.48 15.54
CA LEU A 196 11.50 -11.23 16.19
C LEU A 196 11.65 -11.40 17.71
N SER A 197 12.81 -10.99 18.23
CA SER A 197 13.06 -10.93 19.68
C SER A 197 12.26 -9.81 20.37
N GLY A 198 12.09 -9.87 21.69
CA GLY A 198 11.25 -8.92 22.44
C GLY A 198 11.57 -7.44 22.20
N GLN A 199 12.86 -7.06 22.22
CA GLN A 199 13.28 -5.68 21.98
C GLN A 199 13.16 -5.25 20.51
N ALA A 200 13.17 -6.21 19.57
CA ALA A 200 13.04 -5.93 18.14
C ALA A 200 11.67 -5.34 17.77
N TRP A 201 10.64 -5.59 18.59
CA TRP A 201 9.31 -5.00 18.40
C TRP A 201 9.31 -3.47 18.43
N LEU A 202 10.27 -2.82 19.11
CA LEU A 202 10.43 -1.36 19.11
C LEU A 202 10.80 -0.82 17.73
N LEU A 203 11.39 -1.64 16.86
CA LEU A 203 11.77 -1.28 15.50
C LEU A 203 10.65 -1.53 14.48
N THR A 204 9.51 -2.09 14.91
CA THR A 204 8.34 -2.36 14.05
C THR A 204 7.95 -1.16 13.18
N PRO A 205 7.86 0.09 13.70
CA PRO A 205 7.50 1.23 12.86
C PRO A 205 8.48 1.51 11.72
N ILE A 206 9.76 1.16 11.90
CA ILE A 206 10.81 1.33 10.88
C ILE A 206 10.77 0.16 9.89
N LEU A 207 10.60 -1.07 10.38
CA LEU A 207 10.51 -2.28 9.57
C LEU A 207 9.37 -2.20 8.55
N VAL A 208 8.22 -1.66 8.96
CA VAL A 208 7.01 -1.55 8.12
C VAL A 208 6.83 -0.16 7.47
N LEU A 209 7.84 0.71 7.59
CA LEU A 209 7.81 2.04 6.99
C LEU A 209 7.64 2.03 5.47
N PRO A 210 8.28 1.12 4.70
CA PRO A 210 8.06 1.02 3.25
C PRO A 210 6.57 0.86 2.91
N GLN A 211 5.88 -0.05 3.62
CA GLN A 211 4.47 -0.36 3.47
C GLN A 211 3.58 0.79 3.93
N THR A 212 3.94 1.47 5.03
CA THR A 212 3.23 2.68 5.48
C THR A 212 3.26 3.78 4.42
N VAL A 213 4.41 3.99 3.76
CA VAL A 213 4.57 4.96 2.67
C VAL A 213 3.71 4.58 1.47
N ILE A 214 3.75 3.32 1.01
CA ILE A 214 2.84 2.81 -0.02
C ILE A 214 1.38 3.08 0.39
N GLY A 215 1.09 2.88 1.69
CA GLY A 215 -0.19 3.17 2.33
C GLY A 215 -0.71 4.57 2.06
N VAL A 216 0.15 5.57 2.27
CA VAL A 216 -0.14 6.99 2.02
C VAL A 216 -0.45 7.25 0.55
N PHE A 217 0.37 6.71 -0.37
CA PHE A 217 0.15 6.89 -1.81
C PHE A 217 -1.14 6.23 -2.30
N LEU A 218 -1.41 5.00 -1.90
CA LEU A 218 -2.65 4.30 -2.24
C LEU A 218 -3.89 4.99 -1.65
N GLY A 219 -3.77 5.54 -0.43
CA GLY A 219 -4.84 6.35 0.18
C GLY A 219 -5.12 7.63 -0.62
N PHE A 220 -4.07 8.31 -1.11
CA PHE A 220 -4.23 9.48 -1.98
C PHE A 220 -4.91 9.07 -3.28
N ILE A 221 -4.45 7.99 -3.91
CA ILE A 221 -5.04 7.47 -5.14
C ILE A 221 -6.52 7.12 -4.94
N ARG A 222 -6.87 6.50 -3.81
CA ARG A 222 -8.26 6.18 -3.44
C ARG A 222 -9.15 7.42 -3.38
N LEU A 223 -8.68 8.47 -2.72
CA LEU A 223 -9.46 9.68 -2.47
C LEU A 223 -9.57 10.55 -3.73
N ARG A 224 -8.55 10.55 -4.59
CA ARG A 224 -8.50 11.38 -5.81
C ARG A 224 -8.98 10.69 -7.09
N TYR A 225 -8.68 9.42 -7.29
CA TYR A 225 -8.97 8.70 -8.54
C TYR A 225 -9.99 7.57 -8.34
N GLY A 226 -10.02 6.93 -7.17
CA GLY A 226 -11.04 5.94 -6.83
C GLY A 226 -10.47 4.60 -6.36
N PHE A 227 -11.38 3.67 -6.03
CA PHE A 227 -11.01 2.38 -5.41
C PHE A 227 -10.19 1.50 -6.34
N TRP A 228 -10.67 1.29 -7.57
CA TRP A 228 -10.02 0.41 -8.53
C TRP A 228 -8.64 0.91 -8.95
N TRP A 229 -8.42 2.23 -9.01
CA TRP A 229 -7.08 2.78 -9.23
C TRP A 229 -6.10 2.38 -8.13
N ALA A 230 -6.54 2.37 -6.86
CA ALA A 230 -5.71 1.90 -5.76
C ALA A 230 -5.43 0.39 -5.87
N VAL A 231 -6.46 -0.43 -6.15
CA VAL A 231 -6.32 -1.89 -6.35
C VAL A 231 -5.33 -2.20 -7.47
N PHE A 232 -5.48 -1.60 -8.65
CA PHE A 232 -4.60 -1.87 -9.78
C PHE A 232 -3.17 -1.36 -9.54
N THR A 233 -3.02 -0.21 -8.90
CA THR A 233 -1.67 0.30 -8.54
C THR A 233 -0.99 -0.62 -7.54
N HIS A 234 -1.74 -1.15 -6.58
CA HIS A 234 -1.22 -2.07 -5.58
C HIS A 234 -0.88 -3.43 -6.19
N GLY A 235 -1.77 -4.02 -7.00
CA GLY A 235 -1.45 -5.23 -7.76
C GLY A 235 -0.23 -5.04 -8.65
N PHE A 236 -0.11 -3.91 -9.34
CA PHE A 236 1.07 -3.57 -10.14
C PHE A 236 2.33 -3.45 -9.29
N HIS A 237 2.25 -2.84 -8.10
CA HIS A 237 3.35 -2.79 -7.14
C HIS A 237 3.84 -4.19 -6.77
N ASN A 238 2.92 -5.07 -6.39
CA ASN A 238 3.25 -6.44 -6.00
C ASN A 238 3.81 -7.23 -7.19
N ALA A 239 3.26 -7.06 -8.40
CA ALA A 239 3.80 -7.67 -9.61
C ALA A 239 5.25 -7.23 -9.89
N CYS A 240 5.54 -5.93 -9.79
CA CYS A 240 6.91 -5.43 -9.92
C CYS A 240 7.85 -6.01 -8.84
N ALA A 241 7.38 -6.10 -7.58
CA ALA A 241 8.16 -6.61 -6.46
C ALA A 241 8.50 -8.10 -6.60
N ILE A 242 7.57 -8.93 -7.08
CA ILE A 242 7.81 -10.38 -7.25
C ILE A 242 8.54 -10.73 -8.55
N THR A 243 8.61 -9.82 -9.54
CA THR A 243 9.21 -10.10 -10.86
C THR A 243 10.63 -10.70 -10.78
N PRO A 244 11.57 -10.18 -9.96
CA PRO A 244 12.90 -10.80 -9.82
C PRO A 244 12.82 -12.27 -9.36
N LEU A 245 11.96 -12.55 -8.37
CA LEU A 245 11.71 -13.90 -7.87
C LEU A 245 11.11 -14.80 -8.97
N LEU A 246 10.17 -14.29 -9.76
CA LEU A 246 9.56 -15.03 -10.88
C LEU A 246 10.61 -15.44 -11.93
N LEU A 247 11.49 -14.50 -12.31
CA LEU A 247 12.54 -14.76 -13.31
C LEU A 247 13.51 -15.84 -12.84
N MET A 248 13.90 -15.80 -11.57
CA MET A 248 14.79 -16.80 -11.00
C MET A 248 14.12 -18.17 -10.96
N ARG A 249 12.87 -18.22 -10.48
CA ARG A 249 12.16 -19.49 -10.30
C ARG A 249 11.74 -20.19 -11.58
N LEU A 250 11.32 -19.43 -12.58
CA LEU A 250 10.90 -19.98 -13.87
C LEU A 250 12.09 -20.32 -14.78
N GLY A 251 13.25 -19.70 -14.53
CA GLY A 251 14.35 -19.73 -15.47
C GLY A 251 15.56 -20.57 -15.05
N SER A 252 15.80 -20.80 -13.74
CA SER A 252 16.99 -21.54 -13.31
C SER A 252 16.95 -22.07 -11.87
N GLU A 253 17.05 -23.38 -11.71
CA GLU A 253 17.25 -24.02 -10.40
C GLU A 253 18.62 -23.69 -9.79
N ASN A 254 19.66 -23.46 -10.60
CA ASN A 254 20.99 -23.08 -10.14
C ASN A 254 20.98 -21.71 -9.46
N LEU A 255 20.25 -20.73 -10.04
CA LEU A 255 20.12 -19.39 -9.46
C LEU A 255 19.31 -19.40 -8.16
N LEU A 256 18.28 -20.26 -8.06
CA LEU A 256 17.53 -20.47 -6.83
C LEU A 256 18.39 -21.06 -5.71
N GLN A 257 19.22 -22.07 -6.01
CA GLN A 257 20.14 -22.68 -5.03
C GLN A 257 21.27 -21.72 -4.61
N GLY A 258 21.73 -20.86 -5.51
CA GLY A 258 22.70 -19.81 -5.17
C GLY A 258 22.20 -18.80 -4.12
N LEU A 259 20.88 -18.61 -4.00
CA LEU A 259 20.27 -17.77 -2.95
C LEU A 259 20.11 -18.49 -1.61
N SER A 260 19.95 -19.83 -1.61
CA SER A 260 19.71 -20.58 -0.38
C SER A 260 20.97 -20.74 0.49
N GLY A 261 22.15 -20.39 -0.04
CA GLY A 261 23.42 -20.50 0.69
C GLY A 261 23.90 -21.95 0.84
N ASP A 262 23.22 -22.91 0.23
CA ASP A 262 23.69 -24.29 0.17
C ASP A 262 24.93 -24.33 -0.72
N GLY A 263 26.10 -24.61 -0.12
CA GLY A 263 27.45 -24.48 -0.70
C GLY A 263 27.79 -25.37 -1.91
N LYS A 264 26.81 -25.77 -2.72
CA LYS A 264 26.98 -26.40 -4.03
C LYS A 264 26.49 -25.45 -5.13
N ALA A 265 27.17 -24.32 -5.30
CA ALA A 265 26.94 -23.47 -6.46
C ALA A 265 27.41 -24.23 -7.71
N ASN A 266 26.47 -24.79 -8.48
CA ASN A 266 26.76 -25.28 -9.82
C ASN A 266 27.30 -24.13 -10.68
N SER A 267 28.18 -24.42 -11.64
CA SER A 267 28.63 -23.42 -12.60
C SER A 267 27.42 -22.83 -13.34
N LEU A 268 27.34 -21.49 -13.38
CA LEU A 268 26.28 -20.80 -14.10
C LEU A 268 26.26 -21.23 -15.57
N THR A 269 25.06 -21.54 -16.05
CA THR A 269 24.77 -21.89 -17.44
C THR A 269 24.51 -20.63 -18.25
N GLY A 270 24.52 -20.74 -19.59
CA GLY A 270 24.18 -19.61 -20.47
C GLY A 270 22.79 -19.02 -20.19
N THR A 271 21.81 -19.85 -19.83
CA THR A 271 20.47 -19.41 -19.41
C THR A 271 20.50 -18.59 -18.13
N ASP A 272 21.38 -18.94 -17.18
CA ASP A 272 21.51 -18.21 -15.91
C ASP A 272 22.00 -16.78 -16.15
N TYR A 273 22.99 -16.61 -17.03
CA TYR A 273 23.49 -15.28 -17.41
C TYR A 273 22.41 -14.43 -18.12
N VAL A 274 21.60 -15.03 -18.99
CA VAL A 274 20.50 -14.33 -19.67
C VAL A 274 19.46 -13.84 -18.65
N LEU A 275 19.10 -14.66 -17.66
CA LEU A 275 18.13 -14.28 -16.63
C LEU A 275 18.65 -13.18 -15.72
N VAL A 276 19.91 -13.26 -15.30
CA VAL A 276 20.59 -12.20 -14.54
C VAL A 276 20.60 -10.90 -15.34
N LEU A 277 20.90 -10.96 -16.64
CA LEU A 277 20.86 -9.78 -17.51
C LEU A 277 19.45 -9.19 -17.60
N LEU A 278 18.41 -10.02 -17.81
CA LEU A 278 17.02 -9.57 -17.83
C LEU A 278 16.61 -8.90 -16.51
N MET A 279 17.02 -9.47 -15.38
CA MET A 279 16.77 -8.89 -14.06
C MET A 279 17.48 -7.54 -13.88
N ILE A 280 18.75 -7.43 -14.29
CA ILE A 280 19.49 -6.17 -14.25
C ILE A 280 18.83 -5.12 -15.14
N VAL A 281 18.41 -5.48 -16.36
CA VAL A 281 17.71 -4.58 -17.28
C VAL A 281 16.38 -4.13 -16.69
N PHE A 282 15.60 -5.04 -16.10
CA PHE A 282 14.35 -4.71 -15.42
C PHE A 282 14.57 -3.72 -14.26
N LEU A 283 15.52 -4.00 -13.39
CA LEU A 283 15.80 -3.17 -12.20
C LEU A 283 16.40 -1.80 -12.58
N LEU A 284 17.49 -1.78 -13.36
CA LEU A 284 18.17 -0.54 -13.73
C LEU A 284 17.36 0.28 -14.72
N GLY A 285 16.71 -0.37 -15.69
CA GLY A 285 15.82 0.30 -16.65
C GLY A 285 14.59 0.88 -15.95
N GLY A 286 13.96 0.12 -15.06
CA GLY A 286 12.85 0.60 -14.23
C GLY A 286 13.25 1.77 -13.32
N LEU A 287 14.42 1.68 -12.67
CA LEU A 287 14.96 2.76 -11.84
C LEU A 287 15.23 4.03 -12.67
N LEU A 288 15.87 3.89 -13.84
CA LEU A 288 16.12 5.01 -14.74
C LEU A 288 14.82 5.69 -15.21
N LEU A 289 13.82 4.89 -15.59
CA LEU A 289 12.50 5.40 -15.95
C LEU A 289 11.85 6.16 -14.78
N CYS A 290 11.94 5.62 -13.56
CA CYS A 290 11.43 6.30 -12.37
C CYS A 290 12.15 7.62 -12.12
N LEU A 291 13.49 7.64 -12.21
CA LEU A 291 14.30 8.86 -12.04
C LEU A 291 13.92 9.95 -13.05
N ILE A 292 13.81 9.60 -14.33
CA ILE A 292 13.40 10.54 -15.39
C ILE A 292 11.98 11.07 -15.12
N THR A 293 11.06 10.19 -14.76
CA THR A 293 9.65 10.54 -14.50
C THR A 293 9.52 11.48 -13.31
N VAL A 294 10.22 11.18 -12.22
CA VAL A 294 10.20 11.99 -10.99
C VAL A 294 10.95 13.31 -11.19
N TRP A 295 12.02 13.33 -11.97
CA TRP A 295 12.70 14.56 -12.33
C TRP A 295 11.76 15.54 -13.06
N ARG A 296 10.99 15.05 -14.05
CA ARG A 296 9.96 15.86 -14.74
C ARG A 296 8.87 16.34 -13.78
N LEU A 297 8.42 15.45 -12.90
CA LEU A 297 7.41 15.76 -11.88
C LEU A 297 7.87 16.89 -10.93
N ILE A 298 9.14 16.87 -10.52
CA ILE A 298 9.74 17.93 -9.69
C ILE A 298 9.92 19.23 -10.49
N ALA A 299 10.36 19.14 -11.75
CA ALA A 299 10.55 20.30 -12.62
C ALA A 299 9.23 21.08 -12.81
N GLU A 300 8.14 20.39 -13.13
CA GLU A 300 6.80 20.99 -13.25
C GLU A 300 6.36 21.70 -11.97
N TRP A 301 6.58 21.07 -10.81
CA TRP A 301 6.26 21.69 -9.52
C TRP A 301 7.12 22.92 -9.24
N ARG A 302 8.43 22.90 -9.54
CA ARG A 302 9.31 24.07 -9.38
C ARG A 302 8.88 25.23 -10.27
N THR A 303 8.53 24.97 -11.53
CA THR A 303 8.03 26.00 -12.46
C THR A 303 6.73 26.63 -11.92
N GLU A 304 5.82 25.81 -11.39
CA GLU A 304 4.61 26.32 -10.73
C GLU A 304 4.93 27.23 -9.54
N GLN A 305 5.87 26.83 -8.66
CA GLN A 305 6.26 27.67 -7.51
C GLN A 305 6.86 29.01 -7.94
N GLN A 306 7.68 29.01 -8.99
CA GLN A 306 8.26 30.24 -9.55
C GLN A 306 7.18 31.17 -10.12
N GLN A 307 6.20 30.63 -10.85
CA GLN A 307 5.09 31.42 -11.39
C GLN A 307 4.22 32.03 -10.30
N ALA A 308 3.97 31.30 -9.21
CA ALA A 308 3.20 31.80 -8.07
C ALA A 308 3.93 32.93 -7.32
N GLN A 309 5.27 32.94 -7.32
CA GLN A 309 6.06 34.03 -6.73
C GLN A 309 6.09 35.31 -7.59
N LEU A 310 5.99 35.15 -8.92
CA LEU A 310 6.00 36.26 -9.86
C LEU A 310 4.63 36.96 -10.01
N ASN A 311 3.54 36.25 -9.69
CA ASN A 311 2.16 36.78 -9.71
C ASN A 311 1.47 36.50 -8.35
N PRO A 312 1.80 37.27 -7.30
CA PRO A 312 1.28 37.07 -5.95
C PRO A 312 -0.22 37.36 -5.82
#